data_AF-A0AAU4NW81-F1
#
_entry.id   AF-A0AAU4NW81-F1
#
_cell.length_a   1.000
_cell.length_b   1.000
_cell.length_c   1.000
_cell.angle_alpha   90.00
_cell.angle_beta   90.00
_cell.angle_gamma   90.00
#
_symmetry.space_group_name_H-M   'P 1'
#
loop_
_entity.id
_entity.type
_entity.pdbx_description
1 polymer ?
#
loop_
_entity_poly.entity_id
_entity_poly.type
_entity_poly.pdbx_seq_one_letter_code
_entity_poly.pdbx_strand_id
1 'polypeptide(L)'
;MNSHDTFPFGERPSSPFGRGDAPRRGGPHGHGRGRGAKRGERVGRPGGWQQKDVPDAGDAEQWFLGRLPDDWFDGTATVEVDREEIVVIGELNAPESDAGVEGRIARFRESTRDDRMRIADEAEARYGRKVAWGVTIDGDTTLFTHLAVPVMTRLRQPERKVLDTLVDAGVARSRADALAWAVRLTGDHIDPWLAELREAMAKVDDLRAQGPDVRNTHTQDDETD
;
A
#
# COMPACT_ATOMS: atom_id res chain seq x y z
N MET A 1 23.13 19.30 -62.35
CA MET A 1 24.14 18.68 -63.23
C MET A 1 25.35 18.29 -62.39
N ASN A 2 25.99 17.19 -62.77
CA ASN A 2 27.11 16.43 -62.16
C ASN A 2 26.63 15.38 -61.13
N SER A 3 26.28 14.16 -61.56
CA SER A 3 27.14 13.04 -62.03
C SER A 3 27.82 12.35 -60.84
N HIS A 4 27.25 11.24 -60.38
CA HIS A 4 27.64 9.85 -60.71
C HIS A 4 28.91 9.43 -59.98
N ASP A 5 28.76 8.53 -59.00
CA ASP A 5 29.55 7.31 -58.98
C ASP A 5 28.77 6.19 -58.30
N THR A 6 28.84 5.02 -58.92
CA THR A 6 28.00 3.85 -58.68
C THR A 6 28.91 2.63 -58.72
N PHE A 7 28.80 1.78 -57.67
CA PHE A 7 29.02 0.32 -57.64
C PHE A 7 30.47 -0.26 -57.78
N PRO A 8 30.75 -1.57 -57.49
CA PRO A 8 29.95 -2.63 -56.82
C PRO A 8 30.72 -3.71 -55.97
N PHE A 9 29.94 -4.68 -55.46
CA PHE A 9 30.20 -6.14 -55.29
C PHE A 9 31.03 -6.71 -54.10
N GLY A 10 30.44 -7.72 -53.46
CA GLY A 10 31.09 -8.69 -52.57
C GLY A 10 30.09 -9.64 -51.90
N GLU A 11 29.88 -10.81 -52.50
CA GLU A 11 28.92 -11.87 -52.15
C GLU A 11 29.19 -12.60 -50.81
N ARG A 12 28.13 -13.25 -50.31
CA ARG A 12 28.13 -14.26 -49.23
C ARG A 12 28.84 -15.55 -49.66
N PRO A 13 29.16 -16.42 -48.67
CA PRO A 13 28.56 -17.76 -48.79
C PRO A 13 27.90 -18.27 -47.50
N SER A 14 26.77 -18.95 -47.72
CA SER A 14 26.09 -19.93 -46.88
C SER A 14 26.76 -21.30 -46.93
N SER A 15 26.76 -22.08 -45.84
CA SER A 15 26.48 -23.55 -45.83
C SER A 15 26.52 -24.16 -44.39
N PRO A 16 26.23 -25.47 -44.14
CA PRO A 16 24.96 -25.94 -43.57
C PRO A 16 25.16 -26.98 -42.43
N PHE A 17 24.15 -27.82 -42.14
CA PHE A 17 24.10 -28.97 -41.21
C PHE A 17 23.66 -28.65 -39.75
N GLY A 18 22.70 -29.36 -39.12
CA GLY A 18 21.97 -30.56 -39.52
C GLY A 18 20.77 -30.84 -38.59
N ARG A 19 19.76 -31.50 -39.17
CA ARG A 19 18.56 -32.07 -38.52
C ARG A 19 18.91 -33.29 -37.66
N GLY A 20 18.11 -33.51 -36.61
CA GLY A 20 17.97 -34.81 -35.94
C GLY A 20 16.53 -35.01 -35.45
N ASP A 21 15.81 -35.90 -36.12
CA ASP A 21 14.45 -36.37 -35.82
C ASP A 21 14.45 -37.50 -34.76
N ALA A 22 13.49 -37.44 -33.81
CA ALA A 22 12.62 -38.52 -33.28
C ALA A 22 13.24 -39.77 -32.57
N PRO A 23 12.51 -40.57 -31.73
CA PRO A 23 11.06 -40.78 -31.76
C PRO A 23 10.28 -40.92 -30.43
N ARG A 24 8.96 -40.99 -30.64
CA ARG A 24 7.83 -41.20 -29.72
C ARG A 24 7.88 -42.53 -28.96
N ARG A 25 7.29 -42.55 -27.76
CA ARG A 25 6.65 -43.75 -27.18
C ARG A 25 5.34 -43.34 -26.51
N GLY A 26 4.24 -43.99 -26.89
CA GLY A 26 2.88 -43.66 -26.46
C GLY A 26 2.27 -44.60 -25.42
N GLY A 27 1.22 -44.09 -24.77
CA GLY A 27 0.05 -44.78 -24.21
C GLY A 27 0.21 -45.55 -22.89
N PRO A 28 -0.87 -45.81 -22.12
CA PRO A 28 -2.28 -45.77 -22.54
C PRO A 28 -3.23 -44.97 -21.61
N HIS A 29 -4.50 -44.98 -22.03
CA HIS A 29 -5.65 -44.28 -21.47
C HIS A 29 -6.10 -44.85 -20.11
N GLY A 30 -6.49 -43.98 -19.18
CA GLY A 30 -7.23 -44.32 -17.97
C GLY A 30 -8.51 -43.48 -17.86
N HIS A 31 -9.65 -44.08 -18.21
CA HIS A 31 -10.97 -43.53 -17.92
C HIS A 31 -11.29 -43.69 -16.42
N GLY A 32 -11.01 -42.66 -15.63
CA GLY A 32 -11.48 -42.55 -14.25
C GLY A 32 -12.76 -41.73 -14.19
N ARG A 33 -13.92 -42.39 -14.10
CA ARG A 33 -15.19 -41.74 -13.75
C ARG A 33 -15.09 -41.21 -12.32
N GLY A 34 -14.89 -39.90 -12.19
CA GLY A 34 -14.94 -39.19 -10.91
C GLY A 34 -16.35 -39.22 -10.34
N ARG A 35 -16.47 -39.84 -9.17
CA ARG A 35 -17.67 -39.88 -8.33
C ARG A 35 -18.10 -38.45 -7.97
N GLY A 36 -19.41 -38.23 -7.92
CA GLY A 36 -20.03 -36.95 -7.59
C GLY A 36 -19.47 -36.35 -6.31
N ALA A 37 -18.81 -35.21 -6.45
CA ALA A 37 -18.48 -34.35 -5.33
C ALA A 37 -19.79 -33.69 -4.87
N LYS A 38 -20.20 -34.02 -3.64
CA LYS A 38 -21.25 -33.31 -2.94
C LYS A 38 -20.92 -31.82 -2.96
N ARG A 39 -21.90 -31.04 -3.41
CA ARG A 39 -21.91 -29.59 -3.49
C ARG A 39 -21.81 -29.05 -2.06
N GLY A 40 -20.57 -28.94 -1.54
CA GLY A 40 -20.30 -28.21 -0.32
C GLY A 40 -20.79 -26.77 -0.49
N GLU A 41 -21.53 -26.29 0.51
CA GLU A 41 -21.84 -24.88 0.71
C GLU A 41 -20.67 -24.02 0.25
N ARG A 42 -20.94 -23.14 -0.73
CA ARG A 42 -20.10 -21.96 -0.91
C ARG A 42 -20.45 -21.01 0.22
N VAL A 43 -19.89 -21.29 1.40
CA VAL A 43 -19.67 -20.28 2.44
C VAL A 43 -19.02 -19.10 1.74
N GLY A 44 -19.63 -17.92 1.92
CA GLY A 44 -19.33 -16.70 1.18
C GLY A 44 -17.84 -16.53 0.98
N ARG A 45 -17.44 -16.42 -0.29
CA ARG A 45 -16.08 -16.02 -0.65
C ARG A 45 -15.92 -14.60 -0.11
N PRO A 46 -15.12 -14.35 0.94
CA PRO A 46 -14.82 -12.97 1.31
C PRO A 46 -13.99 -12.41 0.14
N GLY A 47 -14.42 -11.30 -0.46
CA GLY A 47 -13.50 -10.51 -1.29
C GLY A 47 -12.26 -10.22 -0.42
N GLY A 48 -11.03 -10.57 -0.80
CA GLY A 48 -10.31 -10.02 -1.95
C GLY A 48 -10.10 -8.54 -1.66
N TRP A 49 -9.13 -8.10 -0.86
CA TRP A 49 -7.67 -8.31 -0.97
C TRP A 49 -7.00 -8.43 0.42
N GLN A 50 -6.08 -9.39 0.57
CA GLN A 50 -5.20 -9.66 1.73
C GLN A 50 -5.58 -9.04 3.10
N GLN A 51 -6.64 -9.51 3.76
CA GLN A 51 -6.98 -9.09 5.14
C GLN A 51 -6.67 -10.19 6.18
N LYS A 52 -5.75 -11.09 5.85
CA LYS A 52 -5.21 -12.12 6.74
C LYS A 52 -3.72 -11.87 6.66
N ASP A 53 -3.04 -11.26 7.63
CA ASP A 53 -2.89 -11.69 9.02
C ASP A 53 -2.50 -10.52 9.96
N VAL A 54 -2.91 -9.29 9.66
CA VAL A 54 -2.55 -8.13 10.49
C VAL A 54 -3.56 -7.99 11.64
N PRO A 55 -3.12 -7.86 12.91
CA PRO A 55 -4.01 -7.62 14.04
C PRO A 55 -4.93 -6.41 13.81
N ASP A 56 -6.12 -6.47 14.41
CA ASP A 56 -7.01 -5.32 14.44
C ASP A 56 -6.35 -4.14 15.16
N ALA A 57 -6.58 -2.94 14.65
CA ALA A 57 -6.00 -1.69 15.15
C ALA A 57 -7.08 -0.61 15.38
N GLY A 58 -8.36 -1.00 15.48
CA GLY A 58 -9.46 -0.07 15.73
C GLY A 58 -9.36 0.69 17.06
N ASP A 59 -8.60 0.17 18.04
CA ASP A 59 -8.35 0.84 19.33
C ASP A 59 -7.01 1.60 19.39
N ALA A 60 -6.27 1.67 18.28
CA ALA A 60 -4.91 2.21 18.26
C ALA A 60 -4.87 3.67 18.71
N GLU A 61 -5.82 4.49 18.26
CA GLU A 61 -5.91 5.89 18.66
C GLU A 61 -5.97 6.03 20.19
N GLN A 62 -6.93 5.35 20.83
CA GLN A 62 -7.10 5.44 22.29
C GLN A 62 -5.91 4.84 23.04
N TRP A 63 -5.30 3.79 22.49
CA TRP A 63 -4.10 3.19 23.08
C TRP A 63 -2.91 4.17 23.05
N PHE A 64 -2.66 4.85 21.93
CA PHE A 64 -1.61 5.86 21.83
C PHE A 64 -1.89 7.04 22.75
N LEU A 65 -3.12 7.57 22.78
CA LEU A 65 -3.48 8.67 23.68
C LEU A 65 -3.26 8.33 25.16
N GLY A 66 -3.45 7.08 25.57
CA GLY A 66 -3.13 6.63 26.93
C GLY A 66 -1.64 6.36 27.19
N ARG A 67 -0.81 6.28 26.13
CA ARG A 67 0.59 5.88 26.21
C ARG A 67 1.57 7.05 26.07
N LEU A 68 1.16 8.10 25.35
CA LEU A 68 1.96 9.29 25.09
C LEU A 68 2.11 10.12 26.38
N PRO A 69 3.31 10.64 26.68
CA PRO A 69 3.48 11.60 27.76
C PRO A 69 2.68 12.89 27.54
N ASP A 70 2.05 13.39 28.60
CA ASP A 70 1.19 14.59 28.57
C ASP A 70 1.92 15.87 28.16
N ASP A 71 3.25 15.90 28.26
CA ASP A 71 4.10 17.06 28.01
C ASP A 71 4.74 17.11 26.61
N TRP A 72 4.41 16.14 25.74
CA TRP A 72 4.99 16.09 24.40
C TRP A 72 4.38 17.10 23.43
N PHE A 73 3.07 17.28 23.48
CA PHE A 73 2.33 18.00 22.46
C PHE A 73 1.42 19.06 23.05
N ASP A 74 1.24 20.13 22.30
CA ASP A 74 0.32 21.21 22.61
C ASP A 74 -1.10 20.85 22.16
N GLY A 75 -1.63 19.75 22.70
CA GLY A 75 -2.94 19.21 22.36
C GLY A 75 -2.95 17.70 22.17
N THR A 76 -4.08 17.18 21.69
CA THR A 76 -4.27 15.76 21.41
C THR A 76 -3.51 15.38 20.15
N ALA A 77 -2.70 14.32 20.21
CA ALA A 77 -2.05 13.78 19.03
C ALA A 77 -3.08 13.15 18.08
N THR A 78 -2.92 13.40 16.79
CA THR A 78 -3.63 12.69 15.73
C THR A 78 -2.97 11.35 15.48
N VAL A 79 -3.76 10.28 15.40
CA VAL A 79 -3.30 8.92 15.09
C VAL A 79 -4.02 8.43 13.85
N GLU A 80 -3.26 8.22 12.78
CA GLU A 80 -3.78 7.68 11.52
C GLU A 80 -3.28 6.26 11.32
N VAL A 81 -4.19 5.35 10.96
CA VAL A 81 -3.85 3.93 10.76
C VAL A 81 -4.20 3.54 9.34
N ASP A 82 -3.22 2.99 8.63
CA ASP A 82 -3.44 2.33 7.35
C ASP A 82 -3.13 0.82 7.43
N ARG A 83 -2.90 0.20 6.28
CA ARG A 83 -2.61 -1.23 6.18
C ARG A 83 -1.21 -1.59 6.72
N GLU A 84 -0.25 -0.70 6.57
CA GLU A 84 1.20 -0.95 6.69
C GLU A 84 1.82 -0.14 7.84
N GLU A 85 1.25 1.02 8.15
CA GLU A 85 1.79 2.03 9.05
C GLU A 85 0.73 2.64 9.96
N ILE A 86 1.15 3.02 11.17
CA ILE A 86 0.45 3.92 12.08
C ILE A 86 1.26 5.21 12.13
N VAL A 87 0.65 6.34 11.83
CA VAL A 87 1.29 7.65 11.87
C VAL A 87 0.76 8.41 13.08
N VAL A 88 1.67 8.82 13.97
CA VAL A 88 1.34 9.64 15.15
C VAL A 88 1.92 11.04 14.96
N ILE A 89 1.04 12.04 14.96
CA ILE A 89 1.40 13.45 14.77
C ILE A 89 0.86 14.26 15.93
N GLY A 90 1.72 15.04 16.57
CA GLY A 90 1.27 15.99 17.59
C GLY A 90 1.66 17.42 17.27
N GLU A 91 0.86 18.35 17.76
CA GLU A 91 1.09 19.79 17.56
C GLU A 91 2.17 20.28 18.52
N LEU A 92 3.06 21.13 18.01
CA LEU A 92 3.99 21.89 18.83
C LEU A 92 3.73 23.38 18.60
N ASN A 93 3.90 24.18 19.65
CA ASN A 93 3.86 25.63 19.56
C ASN A 93 4.78 26.11 18.43
N ALA A 94 4.48 27.27 17.85
CA ALA A 94 5.29 27.90 16.83
C ALA A 94 6.37 28.85 17.40
N PRO A 95 7.63 28.72 16.98
CA PRO A 95 8.65 29.76 17.19
C PRO A 95 8.40 30.96 16.28
N GLU A 96 8.91 32.13 16.64
CA GLU A 96 8.76 33.36 15.84
C GLU A 96 9.55 33.37 14.52
N SER A 97 10.36 32.34 14.24
CA SER A 97 11.22 32.28 13.05
C SER A 97 11.39 30.86 12.53
N ASP A 98 11.61 30.73 11.22
CA ASP A 98 11.85 29.46 10.53
C ASP A 98 13.03 28.66 11.14
N ALA A 99 14.13 29.35 11.46
CA ALA A 99 15.27 28.72 12.15
C ALA A 99 14.88 28.22 13.55
N GLY A 100 13.96 28.92 14.21
CA GLY A 100 13.35 28.46 15.46
C GLY A 100 12.52 27.19 15.24
N VAL A 101 11.70 27.14 14.18
CA VAL A 101 10.86 25.97 13.81
C VAL A 101 11.75 24.75 13.61
N GLU A 102 12.79 24.87 12.78
CA GLU A 102 13.76 23.80 12.54
C GLU A 102 14.41 23.33 13.85
N GLY A 103 14.85 24.26 14.69
CA GLY A 103 15.45 23.96 15.99
C GLY A 103 14.49 23.28 16.97
N ARG A 104 13.20 23.66 16.96
CA ARG A 104 12.15 23.05 17.79
C ARG A 104 11.87 21.62 17.36
N ILE A 105 11.71 21.38 16.06
CA ILE A 105 11.52 20.06 15.46
C ILE A 105 12.73 19.16 15.78
N ALA A 106 13.95 19.64 15.54
CA ALA A 106 15.17 18.88 15.79
C ALA A 106 15.34 18.52 17.28
N ARG A 107 15.12 19.48 18.19
CA ARG A 107 15.15 19.25 19.64
C ARG A 107 14.14 18.19 20.05
N PHE A 108 12.87 18.35 19.66
CA PHE A 108 11.81 17.41 20.03
C PHE A 108 12.10 16.01 19.50
N ARG A 109 12.49 15.90 18.22
CA ARG A 109 12.83 14.63 17.58
C ARG A 109 13.89 13.88 18.36
N GLU A 110 14.94 14.57 18.80
CA GLU A 110 16.06 13.96 19.51
C GLU A 110 15.70 13.65 20.97
N SER A 111 15.10 14.59 21.70
CA SER A 111 14.81 14.41 23.13
C SER A 111 13.76 13.33 23.41
N THR A 112 12.87 13.05 22.45
CA THR A 112 11.81 12.04 22.59
C THR A 112 12.15 10.70 21.95
N ARG A 113 13.34 10.57 21.34
CA ARG A 113 13.68 9.42 20.48
C ARG A 113 13.49 8.08 21.18
N ASP A 114 14.09 7.90 22.35
CA ASP A 114 14.09 6.61 23.04
C ASP A 114 12.69 6.18 23.48
N ASP A 115 11.90 7.13 24.00
CA ASP A 115 10.52 6.87 24.38
C ASP A 115 9.63 6.58 23.17
N ARG A 116 9.80 7.31 22.05
CA ARG A 116 9.09 7.03 20.79
C ARG A 116 9.43 5.65 20.26
N MET A 117 10.70 5.23 20.32
CA MET A 117 11.10 3.88 19.92
C MET A 117 10.46 2.81 20.80
N ARG A 118 10.45 3.00 22.12
CA ARG A 118 9.83 2.06 23.06
C ARG A 118 8.32 1.93 22.84
N ILE A 119 7.62 3.06 22.64
CA ILE A 119 6.18 3.06 22.33
C ILE A 119 5.92 2.41 20.98
N ALA A 120 6.75 2.70 19.98
CA ALA A 120 6.67 2.08 18.66
C ALA A 120 6.83 0.56 18.74
N ASP A 121 7.83 0.04 19.47
CA ASP A 121 8.03 -1.41 19.62
C ASP A 121 6.82 -2.10 20.27
N GLU A 122 6.21 -1.48 21.28
CA GLU A 122 4.98 -1.98 21.92
C GLU A 122 3.79 -1.98 20.94
N ALA A 123 3.63 -0.90 20.16
CA ALA A 123 2.59 -0.77 19.17
C ALA A 123 2.79 -1.76 18.00
N GLU A 124 4.01 -1.93 17.52
CA GLU A 124 4.38 -2.88 16.46
C GLU A 124 4.05 -4.32 16.91
N ALA A 125 4.39 -4.67 18.16
CA ALA A 125 4.08 -5.98 18.72
C ALA A 125 2.57 -6.22 18.85
N ARG A 126 1.79 -5.17 19.13
CA ARG A 126 0.34 -5.22 19.29
C ARG A 126 -0.41 -5.24 17.96
N TYR A 127 -0.03 -4.37 17.04
CA TYR A 127 -0.80 -4.03 15.83
C TYR A 127 -0.18 -4.56 14.55
N GLY A 128 1.06 -5.05 14.58
CA GLY A 128 1.74 -5.61 13.40
C GLY A 128 2.02 -4.58 12.29
N ARG A 129 2.02 -3.29 12.62
CA ARG A 129 2.25 -2.17 11.69
C ARG A 129 3.40 -1.33 12.19
N LYS A 130 4.19 -0.78 11.26
CA LYS A 130 5.27 0.16 11.60
C LYS A 130 4.70 1.45 12.16
N VAL A 131 5.47 2.14 13.01
CA VAL A 131 5.05 3.43 13.57
C VAL A 131 5.90 4.55 13.00
N ALA A 132 5.24 5.50 12.36
CA ALA A 132 5.80 6.80 12.00
C ALA A 132 5.45 7.85 13.05
N TRP A 133 6.33 8.83 13.14
CA TRP A 133 6.20 9.94 14.06
C TRP A 133 6.39 11.25 13.31
N GLY A 134 5.57 12.25 13.65
CA GLY A 134 5.74 13.60 13.16
C GLY A 134 5.23 14.64 14.13
N VAL A 135 5.44 15.88 13.74
CA VAL A 135 4.93 17.06 14.44
C VAL A 135 4.34 18.05 13.45
N THR A 136 3.37 18.82 13.92
CA THR A 136 2.79 19.94 13.17
C THR A 136 3.13 21.24 13.89
N ILE A 137 3.59 22.23 13.13
CA ILE A 137 3.81 23.60 13.61
C ILE A 137 3.19 24.55 12.58
N ASP A 138 2.29 25.44 13.02
CA ASP A 138 1.57 26.39 12.14
C ASP A 138 0.88 25.73 10.92
N GLY A 139 0.41 24.49 11.08
CA GLY A 139 -0.21 23.70 10.01
C GLY A 139 0.78 22.92 9.14
N ASP A 140 2.08 23.18 9.24
CA ASP A 140 3.11 22.46 8.51
C ASP A 140 3.51 21.18 9.25
N THR A 141 3.23 20.03 8.63
CA THR A 141 3.53 18.70 9.19
C THR A 141 4.91 18.22 8.74
N THR A 142 5.75 17.83 9.69
CA THR A 142 7.06 17.22 9.44
C THR A 142 7.12 15.82 10.04
N LEU A 143 7.23 14.80 9.19
CA LEU A 143 7.46 13.41 9.60
C LEU A 143 8.96 13.14 9.80
N PHE A 144 9.34 12.50 10.91
CA PHE A 144 10.73 12.19 11.22
C PHE A 144 11.23 10.96 10.46
N THR A 145 10.41 9.92 10.41
CA THR A 145 10.64 8.65 9.72
C THR A 145 9.27 8.08 9.38
N HIS A 146 9.09 7.74 8.11
CA HIS A 146 7.85 7.18 7.57
C HIS A 146 8.19 6.09 6.57
N LEU A 147 7.29 5.12 6.45
CA LEU A 147 7.51 3.93 5.65
C LEU A 147 7.28 4.25 4.16
N ALA A 148 8.22 3.84 3.32
CA ALA A 148 8.05 3.83 1.87
C ALA A 148 7.93 2.38 1.40
N VAL A 149 6.70 1.91 1.19
CA VAL A 149 6.46 0.56 0.68
C VAL A 149 6.37 0.56 -0.85
N PRO A 150 7.15 -0.28 -1.55
CA PRO A 150 7.06 -0.36 -3.01
C PRO A 150 5.74 -1.01 -3.44
N VAL A 151 5.05 -0.37 -4.38
CA VAL A 151 3.85 -0.92 -5.02
C VAL A 151 4.17 -1.37 -6.44
N MET A 152 3.88 -2.64 -6.76
CA MET A 152 4.15 -3.22 -8.08
C MET A 152 2.90 -3.27 -8.95
N THR A 153 2.93 -2.52 -10.06
CA THR A 153 1.81 -2.44 -11.02
C THR A 153 2.22 -2.95 -12.40
N ARG A 154 1.35 -3.74 -13.04
CA ARG A 154 1.53 -4.15 -14.44
C ARG A 154 0.97 -3.10 -15.39
N LEU A 155 1.85 -2.34 -16.03
CA LEU A 155 1.49 -1.32 -17.02
C LEU A 155 1.60 -1.87 -18.45
N ARG A 156 0.59 -1.59 -19.27
CA ARG A 156 0.57 -1.79 -20.71
C ARG A 156 1.39 -0.71 -21.41
N GLN A 157 1.64 -0.91 -22.71
CA GLN A 157 2.49 -0.02 -23.49
C GLN A 157 2.02 1.46 -23.47
N PRO A 158 0.71 1.79 -23.61
CA PRO A 158 0.27 3.18 -23.60
C PRO A 158 0.63 3.90 -22.29
N GLU A 159 0.37 3.26 -21.14
CA GLU A 159 0.74 3.83 -19.84
C GLU A 159 2.26 4.01 -19.71
N ARG A 160 3.06 3.04 -20.17
CA ARG A 160 4.53 3.17 -20.15
C ARG A 160 5.04 4.33 -21.00
N LYS A 161 4.40 4.63 -22.14
CA LYS A 161 4.77 5.79 -22.97
C LYS A 161 4.56 7.12 -22.24
N VAL A 162 3.52 7.22 -21.41
CA VAL A 162 3.30 8.42 -20.58
C VAL A 162 4.46 8.59 -19.60
N LEU A 163 4.85 7.53 -18.91
CA LEU A 163 5.98 7.57 -17.97
C LEU A 163 7.30 7.90 -18.67
N ASP A 164 7.55 7.34 -19.85
CA ASP A 164 8.72 7.66 -20.67
C ASP A 164 8.75 9.15 -21.02
N THR A 165 7.62 9.71 -21.42
CA THR A 165 7.51 11.16 -21.72
C THR A 165 7.87 12.03 -20.51
N LEU A 166 7.44 11.65 -19.30
CA LEU A 166 7.76 12.39 -18.07
C LEU A 166 9.25 12.33 -17.73
N VAL A 167 9.89 11.19 -17.98
CA VAL A 167 11.34 11.03 -17.78
C VAL A 167 12.11 11.83 -18.82
N ASP A 168 11.75 11.72 -20.10
CA ASP A 168 12.41 12.42 -21.20
C ASP A 168 12.28 13.95 -21.07
N ALA A 169 11.16 14.44 -20.54
CA ALA A 169 10.94 15.85 -20.24
C ALA A 169 11.68 16.36 -18.99
N GLY A 170 12.38 15.48 -18.25
CA GLY A 170 13.10 15.83 -17.02
C GLY A 170 12.20 16.07 -15.80
N VAL A 171 10.90 15.77 -15.88
CA VAL A 171 9.96 15.88 -14.75
C VAL A 171 10.26 14.83 -13.67
N ALA A 172 10.78 13.67 -14.08
CA ALA A 172 11.11 12.56 -13.19
C ALA A 172 12.46 11.94 -13.53
N ARG A 173 13.17 11.43 -12.52
CA ARG A 173 14.50 10.80 -12.68
C ARG A 173 14.44 9.35 -13.12
N SER A 174 13.27 8.72 -13.00
CA SER A 174 13.02 7.33 -13.38
C SER A 174 11.53 7.09 -13.61
N ARG A 175 11.15 5.96 -14.21
CA ARG A 175 9.73 5.58 -14.38
C ARG A 175 8.99 5.40 -13.04
N ALA A 176 9.68 4.97 -12.00
CA ALA A 176 9.08 4.84 -10.66
C ALA A 176 8.84 6.22 -10.03
N ASP A 177 9.79 7.13 -10.19
CA ASP A 177 9.67 8.53 -9.77
C ASP A 177 8.54 9.24 -10.56
N ALA A 178 8.37 8.92 -11.84
CA ALA A 178 7.27 9.40 -12.68
C ALA A 178 5.90 8.91 -12.20
N LEU A 179 5.81 7.65 -11.76
CA LEU A 179 4.59 7.13 -11.13
C LEU A 179 4.28 7.84 -9.81
N ALA A 180 5.28 8.04 -8.96
CA ALA A 180 5.11 8.79 -7.71
C ALA A 180 4.62 10.22 -7.99
N TRP A 181 5.19 10.88 -9.00
CA TRP A 181 4.75 12.20 -9.45
C TRP A 181 3.28 12.20 -9.90
N ALA A 182 2.87 11.23 -10.73
CA ALA A 182 1.49 11.13 -11.19
C ALA A 182 0.48 10.91 -10.04
N VAL A 183 0.86 10.13 -9.01
CA VAL A 183 0.03 9.93 -7.81
C VAL A 183 -0.12 11.22 -7.02
N ARG A 184 0.97 11.96 -6.78
CA ARG A 184 0.91 13.27 -6.09
C ARG A 184 0.04 14.26 -6.85
N LEU A 185 0.27 14.39 -8.16
CA LEU A 185 -0.54 15.27 -9.01
C LEU A 185 -2.02 14.91 -8.94
N THR A 186 -2.34 13.61 -8.97
CA THR A 186 -3.73 13.16 -8.89
C THR A 186 -4.34 13.59 -7.55
N GLY A 187 -3.64 13.34 -6.43
CA GLY A 187 -4.06 13.79 -5.09
C GLY A 187 -4.46 15.26 -5.08
N ASP A 188 -3.57 16.15 -5.51
CA ASP A 188 -3.80 17.60 -5.55
C ASP A 188 -5.11 17.99 -6.28
N HIS A 189 -5.56 17.18 -7.25
CA HIS A 189 -6.74 17.46 -8.05
C HIS A 189 -8.02 16.74 -7.59
N ILE A 190 -7.91 15.63 -6.86
CA ILE A 190 -9.07 14.81 -6.48
C ILE A 190 -9.30 14.72 -4.97
N ASP A 191 -8.46 15.39 -4.16
CA ASP A 191 -8.55 15.36 -2.70
C ASP A 191 -9.95 15.65 -2.13
N PRO A 192 -10.70 16.67 -2.61
CA PRO A 192 -12.06 16.90 -2.12
C PRO A 192 -12.98 15.70 -2.33
N TRP A 193 -12.89 15.07 -3.50
CA TRP A 193 -13.69 13.89 -3.82
C TRP A 193 -13.25 12.66 -3.02
N LEU A 194 -11.95 12.48 -2.77
CA LEU A 194 -11.45 11.42 -1.88
C LEU A 194 -11.91 11.61 -0.44
N ALA A 195 -11.99 12.84 0.05
CA ALA A 195 -12.51 13.14 1.39
C ALA A 195 -13.98 12.71 1.53
N GLU A 196 -14.83 13.08 0.56
CA GLU A 196 -16.24 12.64 0.53
C GLU A 196 -16.37 11.10 0.51
N LEU A 197 -15.53 10.43 -0.27
CA LEU A 197 -15.53 8.97 -0.34
C LEU A 197 -15.13 8.32 0.99
N ARG A 198 -14.12 8.84 1.67
CA ARG A 198 -13.70 8.37 3.00
C ARG A 198 -14.80 8.57 4.04
N GLU A 199 -15.45 9.74 4.04
CA GLU A 199 -16.57 10.03 4.94
C GLU A 199 -17.74 9.06 4.70
N ALA A 200 -18.08 8.79 3.44
CA ALA A 200 -19.12 7.82 3.10
C ALA A 200 -18.78 6.41 3.58
N MET A 201 -17.52 5.98 3.45
CA MET A 201 -17.05 4.68 3.92
C MET A 201 -17.10 4.56 5.45
N ALA A 202 -16.72 5.60 6.19
CA ALA A 202 -16.81 5.62 7.66
C ALA A 202 -18.26 5.40 8.13
N LYS A 203 -19.22 6.07 7.50
CA LYS A 203 -20.67 5.87 7.79
C LYS A 203 -21.11 4.43 7.54
N VAL A 204 -20.59 3.77 6.51
CA VAL A 204 -20.89 2.36 6.23
C VAL A 204 -20.33 1.46 7.33
N ASP A 205 -19.13 1.75 7.83
CA ASP A 205 -18.52 0.97 8.90
C ASP A 205 -19.24 1.15 10.25
N ASP A 206 -19.71 2.36 10.57
CA ASP A 206 -20.57 2.62 11.73
C ASP A 206 -21.86 1.80 11.69
N LEU A 207 -22.51 1.76 10.52
CA LEU A 207 -23.74 0.97 10.33
C LEU A 207 -23.48 -0.53 10.44
N ARG A 208 -22.31 -1.01 10.03
CA ARG A 208 -21.90 -2.42 10.22
C ARG A 208 -21.72 -2.74 11.70
N ALA A 209 -21.13 -1.83 12.47
CA ALA A 209 -20.94 -2.00 13.92
C ALA A 209 -22.27 -1.99 14.69
N GLN A 210 -23.26 -1.24 14.21
CA GLN A 210 -24.62 -1.20 14.78
C GLN A 210 -25.53 -2.33 14.27
N GLY A 211 -25.04 -3.15 13.33
CA GLY A 211 -25.81 -4.22 12.71
C GLY A 211 -26.23 -5.29 13.72
N PRO A 212 -27.40 -5.94 13.53
CA PRO A 212 -27.90 -6.94 14.46
C PRO A 212 -26.93 -8.14 14.57
N ASP A 213 -26.57 -8.51 15.81
CA ASP A 213 -25.78 -9.71 16.13
C ASP A 213 -26.61 -10.95 15.76
N VAL A 214 -26.42 -11.46 14.55
CA VAL A 214 -27.09 -12.69 14.10
C VAL A 214 -26.40 -13.87 14.78
N ARG A 215 -26.67 -14.04 16.08
CA ARG A 215 -26.39 -15.29 16.78
C ARG A 215 -27.22 -16.37 16.11
N ASN A 216 -26.53 -17.27 15.41
CA ASN A 216 -27.11 -18.47 14.82
C ASN A 216 -27.92 -19.21 15.88
N THR A 217 -29.25 -19.11 15.79
CA THR A 217 -30.18 -19.99 16.50
C THR A 217 -30.09 -21.37 15.86
N HIS A 218 -29.09 -22.14 16.25
CA HIS A 218 -29.13 -23.59 16.15
C HIS A 218 -29.40 -24.13 17.56
N THR A 219 -30.67 -24.29 17.88
CA THR A 219 -31.15 -25.06 19.03
C THR A 219 -32.38 -25.80 18.50
N GLN A 220 -32.14 -26.95 17.86
CA GLN A 220 -32.15 -28.27 18.50
C GLN A 220 -33.59 -28.80 18.47
N ASP A 221 -33.92 -29.46 17.36
CA ASP A 221 -35.08 -30.34 17.26
C ASP A 221 -34.82 -31.54 18.19
N ASP A 222 -35.14 -31.39 19.48
CA ASP A 222 -35.29 -32.51 20.40
C ASP A 222 -36.74 -32.99 20.35
N GLU A 223 -36.94 -34.05 19.56
CA GLU A 223 -37.55 -35.32 19.98
C GLU A 223 -38.25 -35.31 21.35
N THR A 224 -39.58 -35.42 21.36
CA THR A 224 -40.31 -36.23 22.36
C THR A 224 -41.60 -36.78 21.75
N ASP A 225 -41.62 -38.11 21.65
CA ASP A 225 -42.73 -39.08 21.79
C ASP A 225 -44.13 -38.77 21.23
#